data_AF-A0A9D7PWA0-F1
#
_entry.id   AF-A0A9D7PWA0-F1
#
_cell.length_a   1.000
_cell.length_b   1.000
_cell.length_c   1.000
_cell.angle_alpha   90.00
_cell.angle_beta   90.00
_cell.angle_gamma   90.00
#
_symmetry.space_group_name_H-M   'P 1'
#
loop_
_entity.id
_entity.type
_entity.pdbx_description
1 polymer ?
#
loop_
_entity_poly.entity_id
_entity_poly.type
_entity_poly.pdbx_seq_one_letter_code
_entity_poly.pdbx_strand_id
1 'polypeptide(L)' 'MFHQGWLILLVVLWNYPDHIARMAEAVKDMKPSGLPHKKSGYYVFGLEPMIARDDLNFINIGERNKCYRFRCNLQSL' A
#
# COMPACT_ATOMS: atom_id res chain seq x y z
N MET A 1 16.66 4.64 20.65
CA MET A 1 16.79 4.74 19.18
C MET A 1 16.53 3.35 18.60
N PHE A 2 15.88 3.26 17.44
CA PHE A 2 15.21 2.07 16.84
C PHE A 2 13.74 1.90 17.27
N HIS A 3 12.86 2.49 16.45
CA HIS A 3 11.40 2.46 16.57
C HIS A 3 10.84 1.22 15.83
N GLN A 4 9.90 0.54 16.47
CA GLN A 4 9.49 -0.87 16.32
C GLN A 4 8.72 -1.26 15.03
N GLY A 5 9.20 -0.86 13.85
CA GLY A 5 8.47 -1.07 12.57
C GLY A 5 9.21 -1.75 11.43
N TRP A 6 10.50 -2.11 11.58
CA TRP A 6 11.39 -2.37 10.44
C TRP A 6 11.91 -3.80 10.30
N LEU A 7 11.35 -4.78 11.00
CA LEU A 7 11.94 -6.13 11.02
C LEU A 7 11.77 -6.95 9.72
N ILE A 8 10.95 -6.49 8.75
CA ILE A 8 10.58 -7.32 7.58
C ILE A 8 11.40 -6.97 6.32
N LEU A 9 12.18 -5.89 6.30
CA LEU A 9 12.76 -5.39 5.03
C LEU A 9 14.21 -5.80 4.73
N LEU A 10 14.91 -6.49 5.65
CA LEU A 10 16.38 -6.66 5.54
C LEU A 10 16.85 -7.87 4.73
N VAL A 11 15.93 -8.70 4.22
CA VAL A 11 16.26 -9.97 3.55
C VAL A 11 16.37 -9.85 2.02
N VAL A 12 15.89 -8.75 1.43
CA VAL A 12 15.59 -8.71 -0.02
C VAL A 12 16.82 -8.48 -0.92
N LEU A 13 17.92 -7.90 -0.44
CA LEU A 13 19.08 -7.61 -1.29
C LEU A 13 20.32 -8.50 -1.05
N TRP A 14 20.33 -9.38 -0.04
CA TRP A 14 21.48 -10.24 0.24
C TRP A 14 21.05 -11.52 0.96
N ASN A 15 20.76 -12.58 0.19
CA ASN A 15 20.07 -13.78 0.66
C ASN A 15 21.02 -14.99 0.89
N TYR A 16 22.21 -14.75 1.43
CA TYR A 16 23.14 -15.85 1.76
C TYR A 16 22.70 -16.55 3.06
N PRO A 17 22.81 -17.89 3.15
CA PRO A 17 22.26 -18.68 4.27
C PRO A 17 22.83 -18.30 5.65
N ASP A 18 24.09 -17.87 5.71
CA ASP A 18 24.74 -17.39 6.94
C ASP A 18 24.05 -16.15 7.52
N HIS A 19 23.58 -15.22 6.68
CA HIS A 19 22.91 -14.01 7.14
C HIS A 19 21.52 -14.32 7.71
N ILE A 20 20.80 -15.28 7.11
CA ILE A 20 19.49 -15.71 7.60
C ILE A 20 19.63 -16.37 8.98
N ALA A 21 20.64 -17.21 9.18
CA ALA A 21 20.90 -17.86 10.47
C ALA A 21 21.19 -16.83 11.57
N ARG A 22 22.05 -15.84 11.29
CA ARG A 22 22.38 -14.76 12.24
C ARG A 22 21.19 -13.85 12.55
N MET A 23 20.36 -13.56 11.56
CA MET A 23 19.12 -12.80 11.77
C MET A 23 18.13 -13.59 12.64
N ALA A 24 17.99 -14.90 12.41
CA ALA A 24 17.11 -15.77 13.20
C ALA A 24 17.54 -15.84 14.66
N GLU A 25 18.84 -15.89 14.95
CA GLU A 25 19.37 -15.81 16.30
C GLU A 25 19.11 -14.44 16.95
N ALA A 26 19.33 -13.34 16.22
CA ALA A 26 19.17 -11.99 16.75
C ALA A 26 17.72 -11.61 17.10
N VAL A 27 16.72 -12.19 16.42
CA VAL A 27 15.30 -11.88 16.63
C VAL A 27 14.58 -12.88 17.55
N LYS A 28 15.25 -13.96 17.99
CA LYS A 28 14.66 -15.07 18.75
C LYS A 28 13.94 -14.62 20.03
N ASP A 29 14.50 -13.63 20.72
CA ASP A 29 13.98 -13.13 21.99
C ASP A 29 13.14 -11.84 21.84
N MET A 30 12.91 -11.38 20.60
CA MET A 30 12.14 -10.17 20.32
C MET A 30 10.65 -10.50 20.14
N LYS A 31 9.80 -9.93 20.99
CA LYS A 31 8.35 -10.01 20.82
C LYS A 31 7.93 -9.18 19.60
N PRO A 32 7.15 -9.72 18.64
CA PRO A 32 6.58 -8.95 17.56
C PRO A 32 5.79 -7.75 18.10
N SER A 33 5.99 -6.57 17.50
CA SER A 33 5.21 -5.40 17.88
C SER A 33 3.73 -5.62 17.59
N GLY A 34 2.86 -5.10 18.46
CA GLY A 34 1.42 -5.18 18.26
C GLY A 34 1.04 -4.44 16.97
N LEU A 35 0.25 -5.09 16.12
CA LEU A 35 -0.24 -4.46 14.90
C LEU A 35 -1.12 -3.26 15.31
N PRO A 36 -0.90 -2.07 14.70
CA PRO A 36 -1.78 -0.94 14.95
C PRO A 36 -3.18 -1.30 14.45
N HIS A 37 -4.20 -1.03 15.27
CA HIS A 37 -5.59 -1.16 14.85
C HIS A 37 -5.89 -0.07 13.82
N LYS A 38 -5.88 -0.44 12.53
CA LYS A 38 -6.26 0.47 11.45
C LYS A 38 -7.78 0.61 11.47
N LYS A 39 -8.28 1.85 11.46
CA LYS A 39 -9.71 2.09 11.23
C LYS A 39 -10.08 1.52 9.86
N SER A 40 -11.24 0.87 9.78
CA SER A 40 -11.80 0.45 8.50
C SER A 40 -12.06 1.71 7.66
N GLY A 41 -11.58 1.72 6.42
CA GLY A 41 -11.70 2.86 5.52
C GLY A 41 -11.21 2.49 4.13
N TYR A 42 -11.47 3.35 3.14
CA TYR A 42 -10.97 3.14 1.79
C TYR A 42 -9.65 3.91 1.61
N TYR A 43 -8.58 3.16 1.33
CA TYR A 43 -7.25 3.70 1.13
C TYR A 43 -6.86 3.49 -0.33
N VAL A 44 -6.64 4.59 -1.05
CA VAL A 44 -6.22 4.59 -2.46
C VAL A 44 -4.90 5.34 -2.55
N PHE A 45 -3.98 4.85 -3.37
CA PHE A 45 -2.63 5.39 -3.45
C PHE A 45 -2.29 5.73 -4.91
N GLY A 46 -1.76 6.94 -5.10
CA GLY A 46 -1.03 7.34 -6.30
C GLY A 46 0.41 7.66 -5.92
N LEU A 47 0.84 8.90 -6.15
CA LEU A 47 2.07 9.46 -5.57
C LEU A 47 1.88 9.85 -4.09
N GLU A 48 0.67 10.28 -3.74
CA GLU A 48 0.28 10.63 -2.38
C GLU A 48 -0.85 9.69 -1.90
N PRO A 49 -0.85 9.31 -0.62
CA PRO A 49 -1.90 8.48 -0.05
C PRO A 49 -3.20 9.27 0.12
N MET A 50 -4.31 8.73 -0.42
CA MET A 50 -5.65 9.26 -0.22
C MET A 50 -6.46 8.31 0.66
N ILE A 51 -7.08 8.85 1.70
CA ILE A 51 -7.90 8.10 2.66
C ILE A 51 -9.32 8.64 2.58
N ALA A 52 -10.28 7.83 2.16
CA ALA A 52 -11.70 8.16 2.26
C ALA A 52 -12.13 7.95 3.73
N ARG A 53 -12.37 9.06 4.41
CA ARG A 53 -12.83 9.11 5.80
C ARG A 53 -14.35 9.30 5.82
N ASP A 54 -14.99 8.94 6.93
CA ASP A 54 -16.45 9.06 7.08
C ASP A 54 -16.94 10.52 7.03
N ASP A 55 -16.09 11.48 7.37
CA ASP A 55 -16.35 12.92 7.32
C ASP A 55 -15.99 13.57 5.98
N LEU A 56 -15.49 12.79 5.01
CA LEU A 56 -15.11 13.31 3.71
C LEU A 56 -16.34 13.51 2.81
N ASN A 57 -16.34 14.61 2.06
CA ASN A 57 -17.36 14.88 1.05
C ASN A 57 -17.32 13.87 -0.11
N PHE A 58 -18.28 14.02 -1.03
CA PHE A 58 -18.35 13.21 -2.23
C PHE A 58 -17.03 13.21 -3.03
N ILE A 59 -16.49 12.02 -3.29
CA ILE A 59 -15.29 11.83 -4.08
C ILE A 59 -15.68 11.70 -5.56
N ASN A 60 -15.22 12.64 -6.38
CA ASN A 60 -15.42 12.58 -7.82
C ASN A 60 -14.41 11.63 -8.48
N ILE A 61 -14.89 10.61 -9.20
CA ILE A 61 -14.05 9.68 -9.97
C ILE A 61 -14.12 10.07 -11.45
N GLY A 62 -12.98 10.44 -12.04
CA GLY A 62 -12.91 10.88 -13.42
C GLY A 62 -13.30 9.77 -14.41
N GLU A 63 -14.42 9.94 -15.13
CA GLU A 63 -14.89 8.97 -16.12
C GLU A 63 -14.23 9.10 -17.50
N ARG A 64 -13.53 10.20 -17.77
CA ARG A 64 -13.05 10.59 -19.12
C ARG A 64 -12.04 9.63 -19.73
N ASN A 65 -11.37 8.82 -18.92
CA ASN A 65 -10.40 7.82 -19.37
C ASN A 65 -11.05 6.47 -19.72
N LYS A 66 -12.36 6.42 -19.95
CA LYS A 66 -13.07 5.22 -20.38
C LYS A 66 -13.10 5.17 -21.91
N CYS A 67 -12.53 4.12 -22.50
CA CYS A 67 -12.44 3.94 -23.96
C CYS A 67 -13.79 3.74 -24.68
N TYR A 68 -14.89 3.47 -23.97
CA TYR A 68 -16.18 3.12 -24.57
C TYR A 68 -17.04 4.34 -25.01
N ARG A 69 -16.56 5.58 -24.84
CA ARG A 69 -17.28 6.81 -25.22
C ARG A 69 -16.69 7.49 -26.47
N PHE A 70 -16.25 6.71 -27.46
CA PHE A 70 -16.03 7.24 -28.81
C PHE A 70 -17.39 7.37 -29.50
N ARG A 71 -17.87 8.61 -29.61
CA ARG A 71 -19.08 8.94 -30.36
C ARG A 71 -18.82 8.64 -31.84
N CYS A 72 -19.36 7.53 -32.32
CA CYS A 72 -19.55 7.26 -33.75
C CYS A 72 -20.40 8.39 -34.31
N ASN A 73 -19.77 9.36 -34.98
CA ASN A 73 -20.44 10.44 -35.67
C ASN A 73 -20.39 10.10 -37.15
N LEU A 74 -21.25 9.15 -37.56
CA LEU A 74 -21.49 8.83 -38.96
C LEU A 74 -22.96 8.46 -39.13
N GLN A 75 -23.82 9.48 -39.09
CA GLN A 75 -25.13 9.47 -39.72
C GLN A 75 -25.66 10.91 -39.84
N SER A 76 -26.05 11.26 -41.07
CA SER A 76 -26.74 12.45 -41.59
C SER A 76 -26.02 13.80 -41.60
N LEU A 77 -25.18 13.99 -42.62
CA LEU A 77 -25.24 15.17 -43.51
C LEU A 77 -25.43 14.66 -44.95
#